data_AF-A0A923J588-F1
#
_entry.id   AF-A0A923J588-F1
#
_cell.length_a   1.000
_cell.length_b   1.000
_cell.length_c   1.000
_cell.angle_alpha   90.00
_cell.angle_beta   90.00
_cell.angle_gamma   90.00
#
_symmetry.space_group_name_H-M   'P 1'
#
loop_
_entity.id
_entity.type
_entity.pdbx_description
1 polymer ?
#
loop_
_entity_poly.entity_id
_entity_poly.type
_entity_poly.pdbx_seq_one_letter_code
_entity_poly.pdbx_strand_id
1 'polypeptide(L)' 'TMAIARGLDGAIINPLDQHMMASIIAAEALAGRDNFCMNYLKAFRAGMFEG' A
#
# COMPACT_ATOMS: atom_id res chain seq x y z
N THR A 1 1.42 -2.25 -8.16
CA THR A 1 0.46 -1.13 -8.33
C THR A 1 -0.64 -1.41 -9.34
N MET A 2 -0.37 -1.91 -10.56
CA MET A 2 -1.42 -2.07 -11.59
C MET A 2 -2.56 -3.06 -11.25
N ALA A 3 -2.32 -4.10 -10.43
CA ALA A 3 -3.36 -5.07 -10.08
C ALA A 3 -4.40 -4.51 -9.08
N ILE A 4 -3.96 -3.77 -8.05
CA ILE A 4 -4.83 -3.18 -7.02
C ILE A 4 -5.78 -2.14 -7.63
N ALA A 5 -5.26 -1.30 -8.53
CA ALA A 5 -6.08 -0.32 -9.26
C ALA A 5 -7.14 -0.96 -10.17
N ARG A 6 -6.98 -2.23 -10.55
CA ARG A 6 -7.94 -2.98 -11.37
C ARG A 6 -8.92 -3.84 -10.56
N GLY A 7 -9.00 -3.65 -9.24
CA GLY A 7 -9.94 -4.35 -8.39
C GLY A 7 -9.46 -5.72 -7.93
N LEU A 8 -8.15 -5.89 -7.70
CA LEU A 8 -7.63 -7.08 -7.03
C LEU A 8 -8.27 -7.24 -5.64
N ASP A 9 -8.99 -8.34 -5.43
CA ASP A 9 -9.65 -8.65 -4.15
C ASP A 9 -8.75 -9.42 -3.17
N GLY A 10 -7.70 -10.08 -3.68
CA GLY A 10 -6.76 -10.82 -2.86
C GLY A 10 -5.46 -11.12 -3.59
N ALA A 11 -4.34 -11.09 -2.86
CA ALA A 11 -3.02 -11.44 -3.35
C ALA A 11 -2.26 -12.21 -2.27
N ILE A 12 -1.56 -13.29 -2.65
CA ILE A 12 -0.58 -13.92 -1.77
C ILE A 12 0.71 -13.12 -1.88
N ILE A 13 1.06 -12.45 -0.79
CA ILE A 13 2.20 -11.53 -0.69
C ILE A 13 2.98 -11.84 0.58
N ASN A 14 4.25 -11.44 0.63
CA ASN A 14 5.03 -11.51 1.86
C ASN A 14 4.76 -10.26 2.72
N PRO A 15 4.07 -10.38 3.87
CA PRO A 15 3.77 -9.24 4.73
C PRO A 15 5.00 -8.67 5.46
N LEU A 16 6.12 -9.40 5.48
CA LEU A 16 7.38 -8.94 6.06
C LEU A 16 8.25 -8.13 5.06
N ASP A 17 7.89 -8.16 3.78
CA ASP A 17 8.56 -7.34 2.76
C ASP A 17 8.01 -5.91 2.82
N GLN A 18 8.81 -5.03 3.43
CA GLN A 18 8.41 -3.64 3.68
C GLN A 18 8.19 -2.85 2.39
N HIS A 19 9.00 -3.07 1.35
CA HIS A 19 8.84 -2.41 0.06
C HIS A 19 7.58 -2.87 -0.67
N MET A 20 7.27 -4.17 -0.60
CA MET A 20 6.06 -4.73 -1.17
C MET A 20 4.82 -4.16 -0.48
N MET A 21 4.81 -4.15 0.86
CA MET A 21 3.70 -3.60 1.65
C MET A 21 3.53 -2.09 1.43
N ALA A 22 4.63 -1.33 1.36
CA ALA A 22 4.61 0.09 1.04
C ALA A 22 3.97 0.36 -0.33
N SER A 23 4.33 -0.45 -1.34
CA SER A 23 3.74 -0.37 -2.69
C SER A 23 2.24 -0.68 -2.71
N ILE A 24 1.76 -1.54 -1.81
CA ILE A 24 0.34 -1.88 -1.67
C ILE A 24 -0.42 -0.72 -1.03
N ILE A 25 0.09 -0.19 0.08
CA ILE A 25 -0.52 0.93 0.80
C ILE A 25 -0.62 2.17 -0.12
N ALA A 26 0.43 2.45 -0.91
CA ALA A 26 0.39 3.50 -1.92
C ALA A 26 -0.64 3.22 -3.03
N ALA A 27 -0.74 1.97 -3.48
CA ALA A 27 -1.73 1.58 -4.48
C ALA A 27 -3.17 1.67 -3.97
N GLU A 28 -3.43 1.33 -2.71
CA GLU A 28 -4.76 1.46 -2.09
C GLU A 28 -5.17 2.92 -1.93
N ALA A 29 -4.23 3.79 -1.56
CA ALA A 29 -4.44 5.23 -1.54
C ALA A 29 -4.76 5.79 -2.93
N LEU A 30 -4.01 5.39 -3.96
CA LEU A 30 -4.27 5.76 -5.36
C LEU A 30 -5.60 5.21 -5.88
N ALA A 31 -6.02 4.03 -5.42
CA ALA A 31 -7.29 3.42 -5.78
C ALA A 31 -8.50 4.04 -5.04
N GLY A 32 -8.28 5.03 -4.16
CA GLY A 32 -9.33 5.65 -3.35
C GLY A 32 -9.89 4.73 -2.26
N ARG A 33 -9.19 3.62 -1.96
CA ARG A 33 -9.57 2.65 -0.91
C ARG A 33 -8.97 2.99 0.46
N ASP A 34 -8.11 4.02 0.55
CA ASP A 34 -7.59 4.57 1.80
C ASP A 34 -8.32 5.87 2.16
N ASN A 35 -9.14 5.82 3.22
CA ASN A 35 -9.88 6.99 3.68
C ASN A 35 -8.92 8.10 4.11
N PHE A 36 -8.94 9.21 3.36
CA PHE A 36 -8.06 10.37 3.55
C PHE A 36 -6.55 10.05 3.50
N CYS A 37 -6.15 8.99 2.77
CA CYS A 37 -4.75 8.57 2.68
C CYS A 37 -4.10 8.30 4.06
N MET A 38 -4.90 7.93 5.07
CA MET A 38 -4.45 7.85 6.45
C MET A 38 -3.46 6.72 6.65
N ASN A 39 -3.66 5.59 5.97
CA ASN A 39 -2.73 4.46 6.03
C ASN A 39 -1.43 4.78 5.31
N TYR A 40 -1.50 5.46 4.17
CA TYR A 40 -0.31 5.98 3.47
C TYR A 40 0.52 6.91 4.36
N LEU A 41 -0.11 7.88 5.01
CA LEU A 41 0.57 8.82 5.91
C LEU A 41 1.19 8.14 7.13
N LYS A 42 0.51 7.14 7.70
CA LYS A 42 1.05 6.34 8.81
C LYS A 42 2.28 5.54 8.37
N ALA A 43 2.21 4.86 7.23
CA ALA A 43 3.32 4.09 6.69
C ALA A 43 4.51 4.99 6.33
N PHE A 44 4.25 6.19 5.82
CA PHE A 44 5.28 7.20 5.56
C PHE A 44 5.98 7.66 6.84
N ARG A 45 5.22 7.98 7.88
CA ARG A 45 5.79 8.35 9.19
C ARG A 45 6.52 7.21 9.88
N ALA A 46 6.18 5.97 9.57
CA ALA A 46 6.85 4.78 10.08
C ALA A 46 8.14 4.42 9.30
N GLY A 47 8.51 5.21 8.28
CA GLY A 47 9.72 4.95 7.48
C GLY A 47 9.59 3.77 6.52
N MET A 48 8.38 3.27 6.25
CA MET A 48 8.17 2.08 5.40
C MET A 48 8.54 2.28 3.93
N PHE A 49 8.69 3.53 3.50
CA PHE A 49 9.09 3.90 2.14
C PHE A 49 10.56 4.32 2.05
N GLU A 50 11.27 4.42 3.18
CA GLU A 50 12.68 4.77 3.23
C GLU A 50 13.51 3.49 3.35
N GLY A 51 13.92 2.97 2.20
CA GLY A 51 14.88 1.87 2.05
C GLY A 51 15.54 1.94 0.68
#